data_AF-A0A0S8J861-F1
#
_entry.id   AF-A0A0S8J861-F1
#
_cell.length_a   1.000
_cell.length_b   1.000
_cell.length_c   1.000
_cell.angle_alpha   90.00
_cell.angle_beta   90.00
_cell.angle_gamma   90.00
#
_symmetry.space_group_name_H-M   'P 1'
#
loop_
_entity.id
_entity.type
_entity.pdbx_description
1 polymer ?
#
loop_
_entity_poly.entity_id
_entity_poly.type
_entity_poly.pdbx_seq_one_letter_code
_entity_poly.pdbx_strand_id
1 'polypeptide(L)'
;MTHSKGNGMAPRGWPLTDEKGMIMVMAVMMLAVVLMLAITAAITSTAETRLAGRSYQSSQVFYMTEGIAEYAADRLNVLLENDLDPTQHTLDQIVPPSIPSEYTIDYSTIRKEGSFYEQTITTGDYIGLNAYIQKYHIEVQVSRSSETSCIQRTVEHQFIPLFQFGVFYEEDLEIFPGPRMIFSGRIHSNHDIYIGANTGIDINSCLTAVGQIYHWRKDETHVEPTGPVNIRDYWGDYQNMYQDGYWLDSECANWQTEAIARWGGTVRDSSHGVHQLQIPVPQIQHIGHGQIEIIKRGQMGDSQELRDARYYWKADIRVLDGVAYDSSGLMINMGSGTLTQDWFYDQREHRWMYVTQLDLEEMIHHGTAPANGIIYFSGSLLGDGVRLVNGETIPDGGLTVASENPVYILGNYNTSPKRNAAVIG
;
A
#
# COMPACT_ATOMS: atom_id res chain seq x y z
N MET A 1 113.67 43.88 57.82
CA MET A 1 113.87 42.75 56.87
C MET A 1 112.95 42.96 55.67
N THR A 2 113.28 42.38 54.51
CA THR A 2 112.67 42.66 53.19
C THR A 2 111.67 41.59 52.72
N HIS A 3 110.67 41.96 51.91
CA HIS A 3 110.11 41.29 50.69
C HIS A 3 108.85 42.08 50.23
N SER A 4 108.66 42.52 48.96
CA SER A 4 108.25 41.78 47.72
C SER A 4 106.78 41.31 47.76
N LYS A 5 105.84 41.58 46.84
CA LYS A 5 105.76 41.98 45.39
C LYS A 5 104.50 42.90 45.15
N GLY A 6 104.11 43.43 43.98
CA GLY A 6 104.73 43.57 42.64
C GLY A 6 103.75 43.41 41.44
N ASN A 7 103.65 44.43 40.55
CA ASN A 7 103.02 44.50 39.19
C ASN A 7 101.47 44.43 38.99
N GLY A 8 100.97 45.14 37.95
CA GLY A 8 99.62 45.01 37.35
C GLY A 8 99.08 46.29 36.67
N MET A 9 98.40 46.22 35.50
CA MET A 9 97.93 47.39 34.72
C MET A 9 96.61 47.16 33.94
N ALA A 10 95.86 48.25 33.70
CA ALA A 10 94.80 48.45 32.68
C ALA A 10 93.44 47.67 32.81
N PRO A 11 92.35 48.06 32.09
CA PRO A 11 91.97 49.36 31.48
C PRO A 11 90.57 49.87 31.93
N ARG A 12 90.06 50.97 31.32
CA ARG A 12 88.70 51.52 31.52
C ARG A 12 87.59 50.63 30.93
N GLY A 13 86.47 50.50 31.64
CA GLY A 13 85.15 50.11 31.09
C GLY A 13 84.18 51.29 31.06
N TRP A 14 83.15 51.23 30.20
CA TRP A 14 82.05 52.21 30.14
C TRP A 14 80.92 51.82 31.11
N PRO A 15 80.13 52.77 31.65
CA PRO A 15 79.03 52.45 32.54
C PRO A 15 77.85 51.81 31.78
N LEU A 16 77.41 50.63 32.24
CA LEU A 16 76.16 50.02 31.80
C LEU A 16 74.96 50.75 32.42
N THR A 17 73.90 50.95 31.64
CA THR A 17 72.62 51.53 32.11
C THR A 17 71.82 50.51 32.94
N ASP A 18 70.94 50.98 33.83
CA ASP A 18 70.22 50.11 34.78
C ASP A 18 69.05 49.35 34.13
N GLU A 19 69.35 48.17 33.57
CA GLU A 19 68.39 47.31 32.84
C GLU A 19 67.24 46.76 33.71
N LYS A 20 67.34 46.86 35.05
CA LYS A 20 66.36 46.28 35.99
C LYS A 20 64.95 46.82 35.80
N GLY A 21 64.81 48.07 35.37
CA GLY A 21 63.50 48.66 35.06
C GLY A 21 62.81 47.99 33.86
N MET A 22 63.54 47.69 32.78
CA MET A 22 62.97 47.06 31.60
C MET A 22 62.56 45.60 31.84
N ILE A 23 63.32 44.86 32.66
CA ILE A 23 62.97 43.48 33.03
C ILE A 23 61.64 43.45 33.79
N MET A 24 61.40 44.39 34.70
CA MET A 24 60.11 44.49 35.41
C MET A 24 58.95 44.80 34.45
N VAL A 25 59.14 45.75 33.51
CA VAL A 25 58.12 46.10 32.51
C VAL A 25 57.82 44.93 31.58
N MET A 26 58.84 44.21 31.08
CA MET A 26 58.64 43.01 30.26
C MET A 26 57.95 41.88 31.03
N ALA A 27 58.30 41.66 32.30
CA ALA A 27 57.63 40.68 33.15
C ALA A 27 56.15 41.03 33.38
N VAL A 28 55.83 42.30 33.63
CA VAL A 28 54.44 42.78 33.78
C VAL A 28 53.66 42.65 32.46
N MET A 29 54.26 42.96 31.31
CA MET A 29 53.61 42.76 30.01
C MET A 29 53.38 41.28 29.69
N MET A 30 54.34 40.40 29.97
CA MET A 30 54.14 38.95 29.84
C MET A 30 53.03 38.44 30.77
N LEU A 31 53.01 38.89 32.02
CA LEU A 31 51.96 38.54 32.98
C LEU A 31 50.58 39.01 32.50
N ALA A 32 50.49 40.23 31.95
CA ALA A 32 49.26 40.78 31.39
C ALA A 32 48.77 40.00 30.16
N VAL A 33 49.67 39.58 29.26
CA VAL A 33 49.33 38.71 28.11
C VAL A 33 48.83 37.34 28.58
N VAL A 34 49.49 36.72 29.56
CA VAL A 34 49.04 35.43 30.14
C VAL A 34 47.69 35.59 30.84
N LEU A 35 47.45 36.69 31.55
CA LEU A 35 46.15 37.01 32.14
C LEU A 35 45.05 37.20 31.09
N MET A 36 45.32 37.94 30.00
CA MET A 36 44.36 38.10 28.91
C MET A 36 44.03 36.76 28.24
N LEU A 37 45.03 35.90 28.01
CA LEU A 37 44.81 34.55 27.48
C LEU A 37 43.99 33.67 28.44
N ALA A 38 44.30 33.68 29.74
CA ALA A 38 43.55 32.93 30.75
C ALA A 38 42.09 33.41 30.90
N ILE A 39 41.86 34.72 30.89
CA ILE A 39 40.52 35.32 30.91
C ILE A 39 39.75 34.94 29.64
N THR A 40 40.40 35.00 28.47
CA THR A 40 39.78 34.61 27.19
C THR A 40 39.39 33.13 27.19
N ALA A 41 40.27 32.23 27.62
CA ALA A 41 40.00 30.80 27.71
C ALA A 41 38.88 30.46 28.72
N ALA A 42 38.79 31.19 29.83
CA ALA A 42 37.68 31.06 30.78
C ALA A 42 36.34 31.53 30.18
N ILE A 43 36.34 32.60 29.39
CA ILE A 43 35.15 33.10 28.69
C ILE A 43 34.71 32.13 27.59
N THR A 44 35.63 31.59 26.78
CA THR A 44 35.26 30.62 25.74
C THR A 44 34.77 29.31 26.35
N SER A 45 35.46 28.76 27.34
CA SER A 45 35.03 27.51 28.01
C SER A 45 33.67 27.64 28.72
N THR A 46 33.37 28.80 29.33
CA THR A 46 32.05 29.06 29.92
C THR A 46 30.96 29.37 28.88
N ALA A 47 31.31 29.79 27.66
CA ALA A 47 30.39 29.87 26.53
C ALA A 47 30.12 28.48 25.94
N GLU A 48 31.16 27.69 25.65
CA GLU A 48 31.09 26.32 25.11
C GLU A 48 30.25 25.40 26.00
N THR A 49 30.47 25.40 27.32
CA THR A 49 29.68 24.58 28.26
C THR A 49 28.20 25.00 28.31
N ARG A 50 27.89 26.29 28.16
CA ARG A 50 26.49 26.77 28.04
C ARG A 50 25.85 26.39 26.71
N LEU A 51 26.60 26.48 25.61
CA LEU A 51 26.13 26.08 24.28
C LEU A 51 25.89 24.57 24.20
N ALA A 52 26.80 23.75 24.76
CA ALA A 52 26.63 22.30 24.87
C ALA A 52 25.42 21.93 25.75
N GLY A 53 25.23 22.62 26.88
CA GLY A 53 24.06 22.43 27.75
C GLY A 53 22.73 22.73 27.05
N ARG A 54 22.66 23.85 26.31
CA ARG A 54 21.48 24.19 25.48
C ARG A 54 21.27 23.21 24.33
N SER A 55 22.33 22.85 23.60
CA SER A 55 22.25 21.88 22.51
C SER A 55 21.71 20.54 23.00
N TYR A 56 22.19 20.04 24.14
CA TYR A 56 21.67 18.84 24.79
C TYR A 56 20.20 18.96 25.19
N GLN A 57 19.80 20.09 25.80
CA GLN A 57 18.39 20.34 26.14
C GLN A 57 17.48 20.42 24.90
N SER A 58 17.92 21.11 23.85
CA SER A 58 17.22 21.22 22.57
C SER A 58 17.03 19.84 21.92
N SER A 59 18.07 18.99 21.89
CA SER A 59 17.95 17.59 21.44
C SER A 59 16.97 16.79 22.30
N GLN A 60 16.95 16.96 23.62
CA GLN A 60 15.99 16.29 24.50
C GLN A 60 14.53 16.71 24.22
N VAL A 61 14.27 17.98 23.89
CA VAL A 61 12.93 18.43 23.49
C VAL A 61 12.58 17.90 22.09
N PHE A 62 13.51 17.96 21.13
CA PHE A 62 13.30 17.41 19.78
C PHE A 62 12.87 15.94 19.81
N TYR A 63 13.61 15.06 20.51
CA TYR A 63 13.25 13.64 20.60
C TYR A 63 11.93 13.39 21.34
N MET A 64 11.52 14.28 22.24
CA MET A 64 10.19 14.21 22.88
C MET A 64 9.09 14.60 21.89
N THR A 65 9.26 15.68 21.12
CA THR A 65 8.34 16.07 20.04
C THR A 65 8.24 14.97 18.97
N GLU A 66 9.37 14.36 18.59
CA GLU A 66 9.44 13.27 17.61
C GLU A 66 8.66 12.04 18.10
N GLY A 67 8.89 11.59 19.33
CA GLY A 67 8.14 10.47 19.91
C GLY A 67 6.62 10.70 20.01
N ILE A 68 6.18 11.95 20.22
CA ILE A 68 4.75 12.30 20.23
C ILE A 68 4.20 12.41 18.80
N ALA A 69 4.98 12.89 17.83
CA ALA A 69 4.60 12.94 16.42
C ALA A 69 4.46 11.54 15.81
N GLU A 70 5.35 10.60 16.13
CA GLU A 70 5.20 9.19 15.75
C GLU A 70 4.01 8.54 16.44
N TYR A 71 3.76 8.83 17.73
CA TYR A 71 2.55 8.35 18.42
C TYR A 71 1.26 8.91 17.77
N ALA A 72 1.25 10.18 17.37
CA ALA A 72 0.13 10.77 16.65
C ALA A 72 -0.08 10.11 15.27
N ALA A 73 0.99 9.71 14.59
CA ALA A 73 0.92 8.97 13.33
C ALA A 73 0.42 7.52 13.52
N ASP A 74 0.85 6.81 14.57
CA ASP A 74 0.32 5.49 14.97
C ASP A 74 -1.19 5.57 15.24
N ARG A 75 -1.63 6.52 16.06
CA ARG A 75 -3.06 6.70 16.38
C ARG A 75 -3.89 7.11 15.17
N LEU A 76 -3.31 7.86 14.24
CA LEU A 76 -3.96 8.14 12.96
C LEU A 76 -4.08 6.86 12.11
N ASN A 77 -3.05 6.01 12.05
CA ASN A 77 -3.11 4.74 11.30
C ASN A 77 -4.20 3.81 11.85
N VAL A 78 -4.23 3.58 13.16
CA VAL A 78 -5.23 2.73 13.84
C VAL A 78 -6.66 3.27 13.66
N LEU A 79 -6.83 4.59 13.56
CA LEU A 79 -8.13 5.18 13.19
C LEU A 79 -8.48 4.89 11.72
N LEU A 80 -7.53 5.08 10.80
CA LEU A 80 -7.73 4.92 9.35
C LEU A 80 -7.95 3.47 8.91
N GLU A 81 -7.52 2.49 9.71
CA GLU A 81 -7.89 1.07 9.57
C GLU A 81 -9.40 0.81 9.69
N ASN A 82 -10.15 1.71 10.34
CA ASN A 82 -11.55 1.50 10.73
C ASN A 82 -12.51 2.60 10.21
N ASP A 83 -12.03 3.82 10.04
CA ASP A 83 -12.74 4.95 9.44
C ASP A 83 -11.88 5.53 8.30
N LEU A 84 -12.35 5.41 7.05
CA LEU A 84 -11.56 5.82 5.88
C LEU A 84 -11.56 7.34 5.65
N ASP A 85 -12.55 8.07 6.19
CA ASP A 85 -12.77 9.51 5.99
C ASP A 85 -13.08 10.25 7.33
N PRO A 86 -12.28 10.04 8.40
CA PRO A 86 -12.65 10.44 9.76
C PRO A 86 -12.88 11.94 9.88
N THR A 87 -14.04 12.34 10.41
CA THR A 87 -14.38 13.76 10.56
C THR A 87 -13.33 14.50 11.39
N GLN A 88 -13.17 15.81 11.21
CA GLN A 88 -12.21 16.57 12.04
C GLN A 88 -12.49 16.39 13.54
N HIS A 89 -13.77 16.33 13.95
CA HIS A 89 -14.17 16.01 15.31
C HIS A 89 -13.68 14.62 15.78
N THR A 90 -13.59 13.63 14.88
CA THR A 90 -13.02 12.31 15.16
C THR A 90 -11.50 12.39 15.36
N LEU A 91 -10.79 13.13 14.49
CA LEU A 91 -9.34 13.37 14.63
C LEU A 91 -9.01 14.11 15.93
N ASP A 92 -9.85 15.08 16.32
CA ASP A 92 -9.71 15.85 17.55
C ASP A 92 -9.87 14.99 18.84
N GLN A 93 -10.33 13.73 18.73
CA GLN A 93 -10.36 12.77 19.86
C GLN A 93 -9.02 12.04 20.07
N ILE A 94 -8.02 12.20 19.20
CA ILE A 94 -6.71 11.53 19.34
C ILE A 94 -5.92 12.19 20.48
N VAL A 95 -6.06 11.65 21.68
CA VAL A 95 -5.38 12.16 22.89
C VAL A 95 -3.88 11.83 22.85
N PRO A 96 -2.98 12.82 23.03
CA PRO A 96 -1.54 12.59 23.08
C PRO A 96 -1.11 11.77 24.32
N PRO A 97 0.09 11.18 24.33
CA PRO A 97 0.53 10.28 25.40
C PRO A 97 0.92 11.06 26.66
N SER A 98 0.87 10.39 27.82
CA SER A 98 1.39 10.94 29.08
C SER A 98 2.93 11.02 29.06
N ILE A 99 3.50 12.20 29.27
CA ILE A 99 4.95 12.44 29.26
C ILE A 99 5.48 12.90 30.64
N PRO A 100 6.80 12.87 30.88
CA PRO A 100 7.40 13.33 32.14
C PRO A 100 7.10 14.80 32.43
N SER A 101 6.86 15.12 33.71
CA SER A 101 6.34 16.42 34.17
C SER A 101 7.24 17.63 33.91
N GLU A 102 8.50 17.42 33.52
CA GLU A 102 9.43 18.47 33.11
C GLU A 102 9.28 18.90 31.63
N TYR A 103 8.34 18.30 30.89
CA TYR A 103 7.94 18.69 29.53
C TYR A 103 6.45 19.09 29.50
N THR A 104 6.11 20.03 28.62
CA THR A 104 4.72 20.41 28.31
C THR A 104 4.45 20.09 26.85
N ILE A 105 3.34 19.42 26.55
CA ILE A 105 2.79 19.39 25.18
C ILE A 105 2.04 20.69 25.00
N ASP A 106 2.61 21.62 24.22
CA ASP A 106 1.99 22.93 23.97
C ASP A 106 0.75 22.75 23.08
N TYR A 107 0.86 21.88 22.07
CA TYR A 107 -0.24 21.36 21.25
C TYR A 107 0.19 20.08 20.51
N SER A 108 -0.78 19.25 20.18
CA SER A 108 -0.66 18.08 19.31
C SER A 108 -1.93 18.00 18.50
N THR A 109 -1.85 18.18 17.18
CA THR A 109 -3.01 18.34 16.30
C THR A 109 -2.87 17.50 15.03
N ILE A 110 -3.99 16.99 14.52
CA ILE A 110 -4.06 16.25 13.27
C ILE A 110 -5.21 16.85 12.46
N ARG A 111 -4.91 17.46 11.32
CA ARG A 111 -5.90 18.14 10.46
C ARG A 111 -5.97 17.52 9.08
N LYS A 112 -7.16 17.45 8.48
CA LYS A 112 -7.28 17.17 7.04
C LYS A 112 -6.68 18.32 6.23
N GLU A 113 -5.85 17.97 5.24
CA GLU A 113 -5.25 18.89 4.29
C GLU A 113 -5.89 18.69 2.92
N GLY A 114 -6.78 19.63 2.54
CA GLY A 114 -7.60 19.51 1.34
C GLY A 114 -8.72 18.47 1.45
N SER A 115 -9.28 18.11 0.30
CA SER A 115 -10.29 17.05 0.14
C SER A 115 -9.68 15.83 -0.54
N PHE A 116 -10.36 14.69 -0.45
CA PHE A 116 -10.07 13.49 -1.23
C PHE A 116 -9.96 13.79 -2.73
N TYR A 117 -8.95 13.19 -3.37
CA TYR A 117 -8.79 13.19 -4.82
C TYR A 117 -8.36 11.80 -5.30
N GLU A 118 -8.77 11.42 -6.51
CA GLU A 118 -8.33 10.17 -7.14
C GLU A 118 -6.98 10.39 -7.83
N GLN A 119 -6.04 9.46 -7.64
CA GLN A 119 -4.75 9.47 -8.33
C GLN A 119 -4.32 8.02 -8.63
N THR A 120 -3.73 7.80 -9.80
CA THR A 120 -2.98 6.57 -10.06
C THR A 120 -1.66 6.61 -9.28
N ILE A 121 -1.36 5.53 -8.55
CA ILE A 121 -0.11 5.33 -7.80
C ILE A 121 1.03 5.14 -8.78
N THR A 122 2.15 5.83 -8.57
CA THR A 122 3.30 5.87 -9.49
C THR A 122 4.55 5.16 -8.96
N THR A 123 4.54 4.68 -7.71
CA THR A 123 5.67 4.04 -7.03
C THR A 123 5.19 2.98 -6.03
N GLY A 124 6.09 2.06 -5.64
CA GLY A 124 5.78 1.00 -4.67
C GLY A 124 4.92 -0.13 -5.24
N ASP A 125 4.51 -1.04 -4.36
CA ASP A 125 3.91 -2.33 -4.72
C ASP A 125 2.58 -2.17 -5.49
N TYR A 126 1.80 -1.18 -5.07
CA TYR A 126 0.50 -0.79 -5.65
C TYR A 126 0.62 0.05 -6.94
N ILE A 127 1.79 0.11 -7.58
CA ILE A 127 2.03 0.92 -8.78
C ILE A 127 1.04 0.62 -9.92
N GLY A 128 0.50 1.70 -10.48
CA GLY A 128 -0.48 1.67 -11.55
C GLY A 128 -1.92 1.47 -11.09
N LEU A 129 -2.19 1.20 -9.81
CA LEU A 129 -3.55 1.18 -9.25
C LEU A 129 -4.06 2.61 -9.01
N ASN A 130 -5.36 2.82 -9.09
CA ASN A 130 -6.00 4.06 -8.64
C ASN A 130 -6.25 4.00 -7.13
N ALA A 131 -5.99 5.11 -6.45
CA ALA A 131 -6.28 5.31 -5.04
C ALA A 131 -7.00 6.64 -4.82
N TYR A 132 -7.88 6.67 -3.82
CA TYR A 132 -8.41 7.89 -3.25
C TYR A 132 -7.45 8.36 -2.17
N ILE A 133 -6.80 9.50 -2.40
CA ILE A 133 -5.77 10.05 -1.51
C ILE A 133 -6.37 11.17 -0.65
N GLN A 134 -6.17 11.08 0.66
CA GLN A 134 -6.39 12.17 1.60
C GLN A 134 -5.13 12.46 2.38
N LYS A 135 -4.78 13.74 2.48
CA LYS A 135 -3.61 14.20 3.23
C LYS A 135 -4.02 14.60 4.64
N TYR A 136 -3.21 14.21 5.62
CA TYR A 136 -3.37 14.55 7.02
C TYR A 136 -2.11 15.24 7.49
N HIS A 137 -2.23 16.46 8.00
CA HIS A 137 -1.10 17.18 8.56
C HIS A 137 -1.09 17.03 10.08
N ILE A 138 -0.05 16.36 10.58
CA ILE A 138 0.25 16.19 12.00
C ILE A 138 1.18 17.33 12.41
N GLU A 139 0.81 18.06 13.45
CA GLU A 139 1.62 19.16 13.99
C GLU A 139 1.66 19.09 15.52
N VAL A 140 2.88 18.92 16.06
CA VAL A 140 3.14 18.71 17.49
C VAL A 140 4.21 19.70 17.95
N GLN A 141 3.98 20.35 19.08
CA GLN A 141 4.96 21.20 19.75
C GLN A 141 5.10 20.83 21.22
N VAL A 142 6.36 20.70 21.67
CA VAL A 142 6.72 20.43 23.07
C VAL A 142 7.63 21.55 23.57
N SER A 143 7.46 21.96 24.82
CA SER A 143 8.36 22.89 25.52
C SER A 143 8.95 22.29 26.80
N ARG A 144 10.15 22.76 27.16
CA ARG A 144 10.83 22.46 28.43
C ARG A 144 11.68 23.66 28.86
N SER A 145 11.28 24.29 29.96
CA SER A 145 11.88 25.51 30.51
C SER A 145 11.89 26.71 29.55
N SER A 146 12.87 26.79 28.65
CA SER A 146 13.01 27.85 27.63
C SER A 146 13.31 27.31 26.23
N GLU A 147 13.38 25.98 26.08
CA GLU A 147 13.60 25.31 24.80
C GLU A 147 12.26 24.74 24.31
N THR A 148 11.99 24.89 23.02
CA THR A 148 10.76 24.43 22.36
C THR A 148 11.13 23.74 21.06
N SER A 149 10.45 22.65 20.70
CA SER A 149 10.59 22.00 19.40
C SER A 149 9.21 21.69 18.82
N CYS A 150 8.99 22.11 17.57
CA CYS A 150 7.80 21.81 16.80
C CYS A 150 8.16 20.90 15.61
N ILE A 151 7.34 19.89 15.35
CA ILE A 151 7.44 18.98 14.21
C ILE A 151 6.12 19.04 13.43
N GLN A 152 6.27 19.21 12.12
CA GLN A 152 5.19 19.18 11.12
C GLN A 152 5.44 18.01 10.17
N ARG A 153 4.43 17.16 9.98
CA ARG A 153 4.49 15.98 9.11
C ARG A 153 3.16 15.83 8.36
N THR A 154 3.18 15.93 7.04
CA THR A 154 2.04 15.49 6.22
C THR A 154 2.16 13.99 5.95
N VAL A 155 1.07 13.26 6.21
CA VAL A 155 0.88 11.83 5.92
C VAL A 155 -0.16 11.72 4.81
N GLU A 156 0.09 10.86 3.82
CA GLU A 156 -0.86 10.58 2.73
C GLU A 156 -1.51 9.22 2.97
N HIS A 157 -2.81 9.21 3.29
CA HIS A 157 -3.58 7.96 3.30
C HIS A 157 -4.04 7.67 1.87
N GLN A 158 -3.75 6.48 1.37
CA GLN A 158 -4.08 6.05 0.01
C GLN A 158 -5.06 4.88 0.08
N PHE A 159 -6.37 5.18 0.03
CA PHE A 159 -7.38 4.12 -0.01
C PHE A 159 -7.48 3.56 -1.44
N ILE A 160 -7.01 2.33 -1.62
CA ILE A 160 -7.01 1.61 -2.91
C ILE A 160 -8.30 0.77 -3.00
N PRO A 161 -9.24 1.08 -3.90
CA PRO A 161 -10.44 0.25 -4.04
C PRO A 161 -10.08 -1.12 -4.63
N LEU A 162 -10.60 -2.19 -4.02
CA LEU A 162 -10.48 -3.55 -4.56
C LEU A 162 -11.12 -3.68 -5.96
N PHE A 163 -12.15 -2.88 -6.23
CA PHE A 163 -13.02 -2.92 -7.42
C PHE A 163 -12.38 -2.51 -8.77
N GLN A 164 -11.04 -2.49 -8.83
CA GLN A 164 -10.25 -2.27 -10.04
C GLN A 164 -9.53 -3.54 -10.56
N PHE A 165 -9.57 -4.62 -9.77
CA PHE A 165 -9.16 -5.95 -10.20
C PHE A 165 -10.37 -6.68 -10.79
N GLY A 166 -10.25 -7.12 -12.04
CA GLY A 166 -11.24 -8.02 -12.62
C GLY A 166 -11.11 -9.43 -12.04
N VAL A 167 -9.88 -9.83 -11.71
CA VAL A 167 -9.56 -11.04 -10.92
C VAL A 167 -8.46 -10.68 -9.92
N PHE A 168 -8.66 -11.03 -8.65
CA PHE A 168 -7.63 -11.03 -7.62
C PHE A 168 -7.70 -12.36 -6.86
N TYR A 169 -6.56 -13.03 -6.69
CA TYR A 169 -6.42 -14.25 -5.90
C TYR A 169 -5.36 -14.08 -4.82
N GLU A 170 -5.59 -14.64 -3.62
CA GLU A 170 -4.55 -14.73 -2.58
C GLU A 170 -3.57 -15.89 -2.85
N GLU A 171 -4.09 -16.98 -3.38
CA GLU A 171 -3.37 -18.22 -3.71
C GLU A 171 -3.17 -18.32 -5.25
N ASP A 172 -2.73 -19.48 -5.74
CA ASP A 172 -2.51 -19.69 -7.18
C ASP A 172 -3.79 -19.52 -8.01
N LEU A 173 -3.66 -18.88 -9.16
CA LEU A 173 -4.75 -18.56 -10.09
C LEU A 173 -4.61 -19.36 -11.40
N GLU A 174 -5.67 -20.06 -11.80
CA GLU A 174 -5.70 -20.88 -13.02
C GLU A 174 -6.72 -20.35 -14.06
N ILE A 175 -6.25 -19.95 -15.25
CA ILE A 175 -7.06 -19.30 -16.31
C ILE A 175 -6.98 -20.10 -17.62
N PHE A 176 -8.03 -20.88 -17.92
CA PHE A 176 -8.08 -21.76 -19.11
C PHE A 176 -9.44 -21.74 -19.84
N PRO A 177 -9.80 -20.65 -20.56
CA PRO A 177 -11.03 -20.62 -21.34
C PRO A 177 -11.03 -21.63 -22.50
N GLY A 178 -12.17 -22.31 -22.66
CA GLY A 178 -12.42 -23.25 -23.76
C GLY A 178 -12.68 -22.53 -25.09
N PRO A 179 -13.82 -21.82 -25.25
CA PRO A 179 -14.05 -20.89 -26.35
C PRO A 179 -13.06 -19.73 -26.33
N ARG A 180 -13.01 -18.93 -27.42
CA ARG A 180 -12.22 -17.68 -27.40
C ARG A 180 -12.89 -16.67 -26.46
N MET A 181 -12.08 -15.97 -25.66
CA MET A 181 -12.54 -15.00 -24.67
C MET A 181 -11.71 -13.71 -24.70
N ILE A 182 -12.36 -12.55 -24.67
CA ILE A 182 -11.73 -11.26 -24.34
C ILE A 182 -12.09 -10.89 -22.90
N PHE A 183 -11.09 -10.67 -22.05
CA PHE A 183 -11.27 -10.30 -20.64
C PHE A 183 -10.71 -8.91 -20.33
N SER A 184 -11.52 -8.05 -19.71
CA SER A 184 -11.18 -6.64 -19.46
C SER A 184 -11.19 -6.27 -17.97
N GLY A 185 -10.11 -6.57 -17.26
CA GLY A 185 -9.87 -6.15 -15.88
C GLY A 185 -8.45 -6.50 -15.47
N ARG A 186 -7.87 -5.83 -14.45
CA ARG A 186 -6.54 -6.22 -13.95
C ARG A 186 -6.63 -7.64 -13.38
N ILE A 187 -5.59 -8.43 -13.60
CA ILE A 187 -5.47 -9.79 -13.07
C ILE A 187 -4.27 -9.83 -12.12
N HIS A 188 -4.50 -10.28 -10.89
CA HIS A 188 -3.45 -10.44 -9.89
C HIS A 188 -3.57 -11.75 -9.11
N SER A 189 -2.43 -12.35 -8.77
CA SER A 189 -2.33 -13.38 -7.73
C SER A 189 -1.18 -13.05 -6.77
N ASN A 190 -1.43 -13.22 -5.47
CA ASN A 190 -0.42 -13.18 -4.41
C ASN A 190 0.46 -14.46 -4.37
N HIS A 191 0.29 -15.38 -5.34
CA HIS A 191 1.09 -16.59 -5.57
C HIS A 191 1.36 -16.77 -7.08
N ASP A 192 1.32 -17.99 -7.64
CA ASP A 192 1.58 -18.25 -9.07
C ASP A 192 0.33 -18.07 -9.95
N ILE A 193 0.55 -17.73 -11.23
CA ILE A 193 -0.50 -17.72 -12.27
C ILE A 193 -0.22 -18.79 -13.32
N TYR A 194 -1.20 -19.67 -13.53
CA TYR A 194 -1.24 -20.67 -14.58
C TYR A 194 -2.21 -20.19 -15.66
N ILE A 195 -1.73 -19.97 -16.89
CA ILE A 195 -2.55 -19.39 -17.97
C ILE A 195 -2.37 -20.14 -19.29
N GLY A 196 -3.46 -20.31 -20.02
CA GLY A 196 -3.47 -20.81 -21.39
C GLY A 196 -4.88 -20.77 -21.97
N ALA A 197 -5.10 -21.25 -23.19
CA ALA A 197 -6.45 -21.33 -23.74
C ALA A 197 -6.58 -22.40 -24.82
N ASN A 198 -7.74 -23.07 -24.92
CA ASN A 198 -7.95 -24.05 -26.00
C ASN A 198 -8.14 -23.34 -27.36
N THR A 199 -8.85 -22.20 -27.38
CA THR A 199 -9.13 -21.41 -28.60
C THR A 199 -8.46 -20.02 -28.61
N GLY A 200 -7.95 -19.58 -27.46
CA GLY A 200 -7.25 -18.30 -27.27
C GLY A 200 -7.93 -17.37 -26.26
N ILE A 201 -7.12 -16.52 -25.61
CA ILE A 201 -7.57 -15.49 -24.65
C ILE A 201 -6.91 -14.16 -24.99
N ASP A 202 -7.68 -13.07 -24.91
CA ASP A 202 -7.22 -11.69 -25.10
C ASP A 202 -7.40 -10.90 -23.77
N ILE A 203 -6.31 -10.62 -23.05
CA ILE A 203 -6.34 -9.88 -21.78
C ILE A 203 -6.14 -8.38 -22.05
N ASN A 204 -7.20 -7.62 -21.86
CA ASN A 204 -7.28 -6.16 -22.08
C ASN A 204 -6.88 -5.37 -20.81
N SER A 205 -5.78 -5.76 -20.15
CA SER A 205 -5.28 -5.16 -18.89
C SER A 205 -3.91 -5.72 -18.52
N CYS A 206 -3.36 -5.29 -17.38
CA CYS A 206 -2.19 -5.91 -16.77
C CYS A 206 -2.48 -7.29 -16.17
N LEU A 207 -1.47 -8.18 -16.20
CA LEU A 207 -1.39 -9.50 -15.57
C LEU A 207 -0.19 -9.51 -14.61
N THR A 208 -0.39 -9.83 -13.34
CA THR A 208 0.68 -9.74 -12.32
C THR A 208 0.65 -10.87 -11.30
N ALA A 209 1.81 -11.48 -11.02
CA ALA A 209 1.97 -12.53 -10.02
C ALA A 209 3.00 -12.12 -8.96
N VAL A 210 2.83 -12.56 -7.71
CA VAL A 210 3.88 -12.43 -6.67
C VAL A 210 4.83 -13.63 -6.70
N GLY A 211 4.36 -14.78 -7.18
CA GLY A 211 5.17 -15.92 -7.56
C GLY A 211 5.64 -15.83 -9.02
N GLN A 212 5.24 -16.77 -9.85
CA GLN A 212 5.60 -16.92 -11.27
C GLN A 212 4.37 -16.91 -12.18
N ILE A 213 4.58 -16.79 -13.49
CA ILE A 213 3.55 -16.90 -14.52
C ILE A 213 3.95 -18.03 -15.48
N TYR A 214 3.10 -19.05 -15.62
CA TYR A 214 3.37 -20.28 -16.36
C TYR A 214 2.38 -20.52 -17.50
N HIS A 215 2.84 -21.08 -18.62
CA HIS A 215 1.99 -21.46 -19.75
C HIS A 215 1.58 -22.96 -19.75
N TRP A 216 1.08 -23.47 -18.62
CA TRP A 216 0.46 -24.80 -18.54
C TRP A 216 -0.59 -24.87 -17.44
N ARG A 217 -1.48 -25.87 -17.53
CA ARG A 217 -2.48 -26.16 -16.49
C ARG A 217 -1.82 -26.59 -15.18
N LYS A 218 -2.44 -26.25 -14.04
CA LYS A 218 -1.94 -26.62 -12.71
C LYS A 218 -2.27 -28.08 -12.37
N ASP A 219 -1.80 -29.01 -13.19
CA ASP A 219 -2.04 -30.45 -13.07
C ASP A 219 -0.73 -31.27 -13.14
N GLU A 220 -0.80 -32.55 -12.75
CA GLU A 220 0.36 -33.46 -12.74
C GLU A 220 0.99 -33.69 -14.13
N THR A 221 0.33 -33.27 -15.21
CA THR A 221 0.74 -33.49 -16.60
C THR A 221 1.26 -32.24 -17.31
N HIS A 222 1.10 -31.06 -16.72
CA HIS A 222 1.60 -29.77 -17.25
C HIS A 222 1.19 -29.55 -18.72
N VAL A 223 -0.11 -29.66 -18.99
CA VAL A 223 -0.63 -29.55 -20.37
C VAL A 223 -0.58 -28.10 -20.85
N GLU A 224 0.31 -27.83 -21.79
CA GLU A 224 0.34 -26.62 -22.63
C GLU A 224 -0.82 -26.61 -23.66
N PRO A 225 -1.78 -25.67 -23.61
CA PRO A 225 -2.80 -25.54 -24.66
C PRO A 225 -2.27 -24.78 -25.88
N THR A 226 -2.66 -25.15 -27.09
CA THR A 226 -2.13 -24.52 -28.31
C THR A 226 -2.85 -23.22 -28.73
N GLY A 227 -3.82 -22.73 -27.96
CA GLY A 227 -4.58 -21.52 -28.30
C GLY A 227 -3.86 -20.24 -27.86
N PRO A 228 -3.87 -19.16 -28.67
CA PRO A 228 -3.05 -17.99 -28.43
C PRO A 228 -3.45 -17.23 -27.16
N VAL A 229 -2.51 -17.03 -26.25
CA VAL A 229 -2.60 -16.08 -25.13
C VAL A 229 -2.06 -14.73 -25.62
N ASN A 230 -2.94 -13.73 -25.76
CA ASN A 230 -2.57 -12.35 -26.04
C ASN A 230 -2.79 -11.49 -24.79
N ILE A 231 -1.84 -10.62 -24.48
CA ILE A 231 -1.95 -9.67 -23.36
C ILE A 231 -1.64 -8.27 -23.90
N ARG A 232 -2.44 -7.29 -23.50
CA ARG A 232 -2.26 -5.89 -23.90
C ARG A 232 -1.01 -5.30 -23.23
N ASP A 233 -0.11 -4.76 -24.05
CA ASP A 233 1.10 -4.08 -23.62
C ASP A 233 0.83 -2.66 -23.07
N TYR A 234 1.89 -1.99 -22.62
CA TYR A 234 1.85 -0.62 -22.10
C TYR A 234 1.38 0.43 -23.13
N TRP A 235 1.59 0.18 -24.43
CA TRP A 235 1.24 1.10 -25.52
C TRP A 235 -0.21 0.92 -25.99
N GLY A 236 -0.82 -0.23 -25.68
CA GLY A 236 -2.20 -0.56 -25.99
C GLY A 236 -2.36 -1.61 -27.10
N ASP A 237 -1.29 -2.21 -27.59
CA ASP A 237 -1.35 -3.28 -28.60
C ASP A 237 -1.36 -4.66 -27.93
N TYR A 238 -1.87 -5.67 -28.64
CA TYR A 238 -1.92 -7.05 -28.14
C TYR A 238 -0.66 -7.81 -28.53
N GLN A 239 0.08 -8.30 -27.54
CA GLN A 239 1.32 -9.07 -27.72
C GLN A 239 1.10 -10.51 -27.28
N ASN A 240 1.54 -11.46 -28.11
CA ASN A 240 1.33 -12.89 -27.87
C ASN A 240 2.38 -13.48 -26.92
N MET A 241 1.97 -14.41 -26.07
CA MET A 241 2.87 -15.17 -25.19
C MET A 241 3.74 -16.15 -25.99
N TYR A 242 3.21 -16.74 -27.06
CA TYR A 242 3.99 -17.50 -28.04
C TYR A 242 4.58 -16.59 -29.12
N GLN A 243 5.90 -16.53 -29.21
CA GLN A 243 6.61 -15.80 -30.27
C GLN A 243 7.92 -16.53 -30.61
N ASP A 244 8.38 -16.42 -31.86
CA ASP A 244 9.70 -16.90 -32.32
C ASP A 244 10.01 -18.39 -32.04
N GLY A 245 8.97 -19.20 -31.77
CA GLY A 245 9.04 -20.65 -31.60
C GLY A 245 8.88 -21.17 -30.17
N TYR A 246 8.61 -20.31 -29.19
CA TYR A 246 8.46 -20.69 -27.78
C TYR A 246 7.41 -19.84 -27.07
N TRP A 247 6.88 -20.34 -25.95
CA TRP A 247 6.08 -19.57 -25.00
C TRP A 247 7.02 -18.78 -24.08
N LEU A 248 6.83 -17.47 -23.97
CA LEU A 248 7.55 -16.63 -23.03
C LEU A 248 6.79 -16.59 -21.69
N ASP A 249 7.34 -17.27 -20.70
CA ASP A 249 6.83 -17.38 -19.33
C ASP A 249 7.99 -17.39 -18.31
N SER A 250 7.70 -17.55 -17.02
CA SER A 250 8.69 -17.44 -15.94
C SER A 250 9.80 -18.51 -15.95
N GLU A 251 9.65 -19.64 -16.66
CA GLU A 251 10.76 -20.61 -16.81
C GLU A 251 11.79 -20.17 -17.85
N CYS A 252 11.47 -19.18 -18.69
CA CYS A 252 12.41 -18.67 -19.69
C CYS A 252 13.60 -17.96 -19.03
N ALA A 253 14.83 -18.39 -19.33
CA ALA A 253 16.05 -17.85 -18.68
C ALA A 253 16.28 -16.33 -18.86
N ASN A 254 15.62 -15.69 -19.84
CA ASN A 254 15.65 -14.25 -20.11
C ASN A 254 14.37 -13.51 -19.67
N TRP A 255 13.41 -14.21 -19.06
CA TRP A 255 12.03 -13.78 -18.81
C TRP A 255 11.90 -12.32 -18.35
N GLN A 256 12.60 -11.93 -17.28
CA GLN A 256 12.57 -10.57 -16.71
C GLN A 256 12.88 -9.46 -17.74
N THR A 257 13.76 -9.74 -18.71
CA THR A 257 14.14 -8.77 -19.76
C THR A 257 13.17 -8.83 -20.94
N GLU A 258 12.80 -10.03 -21.38
CA GLU A 258 11.94 -10.22 -22.55
C GLU A 258 10.48 -9.86 -22.27
N ALA A 259 9.97 -10.08 -21.05
CA ALA A 259 8.62 -9.68 -20.65
C ALA A 259 8.47 -8.16 -20.59
N ILE A 260 9.48 -7.44 -20.09
CA ILE A 260 9.53 -5.97 -20.13
C ILE A 260 9.65 -5.47 -21.57
N ALA A 261 10.46 -6.12 -22.42
CA ALA A 261 10.61 -5.75 -23.82
C ALA A 261 9.32 -5.99 -24.64
N ARG A 262 8.57 -7.06 -24.34
CA ARG A 262 7.34 -7.45 -25.04
C ARG A 262 6.12 -6.66 -24.55
N TRP A 263 5.87 -6.62 -23.25
CA TRP A 263 4.64 -6.06 -22.67
C TRP A 263 4.79 -4.69 -22.01
N GLY A 264 6.01 -4.13 -21.94
CA GLY A 264 6.25 -2.81 -21.34
C GLY A 264 5.94 -2.73 -19.85
N GLY A 265 5.90 -3.88 -19.15
CA GLY A 265 5.59 -3.97 -17.72
C GLY A 265 4.11 -4.16 -17.35
N THR A 266 3.22 -4.39 -18.33
CA THR A 266 1.85 -4.86 -18.03
C THR A 266 1.80 -6.34 -17.64
N VAL A 267 2.81 -7.14 -18.00
CA VAL A 267 3.04 -8.50 -17.51
C VAL A 267 4.28 -8.50 -16.61
N ARG A 268 4.14 -8.90 -15.34
CA ARG A 268 5.21 -8.92 -14.32
C ARG A 268 4.99 -10.00 -13.26
N ASP A 269 6.07 -10.56 -12.72
CA ASP A 269 6.08 -11.58 -11.66
C ASP A 269 7.06 -11.23 -10.52
N SER A 270 7.37 -12.18 -9.63
CA SER A 270 8.43 -12.08 -8.60
C SER A 270 9.75 -11.47 -9.11
N SER A 271 10.23 -11.90 -10.28
CA SER A 271 11.50 -11.42 -10.86
C SER A 271 11.48 -9.93 -11.20
N HIS A 272 10.29 -9.36 -11.37
CA HIS A 272 10.07 -7.95 -11.68
C HIS A 272 9.86 -7.08 -10.42
N GLY A 273 10.02 -7.64 -9.22
CA GLY A 273 9.78 -6.93 -7.95
C GLY A 273 8.29 -6.69 -7.68
N VAL A 274 7.43 -7.64 -8.04
CA VAL A 274 6.04 -7.65 -7.58
C VAL A 274 6.02 -8.19 -6.14
N HIS A 275 5.28 -7.50 -5.26
CA HIS A 275 5.16 -7.81 -3.84
C HIS A 275 3.70 -8.08 -3.46
N GLN A 276 3.49 -8.81 -2.35
CA GLN A 276 2.16 -9.23 -1.89
C GLN A 276 1.25 -8.04 -1.65
N LEU A 277 0.18 -7.94 -2.43
CA LEU A 277 -0.82 -6.89 -2.30
C LEU A 277 -1.74 -7.25 -1.13
N GLN A 278 -1.48 -6.62 0.01
CA GLN A 278 -2.32 -6.72 1.20
C GLN A 278 -3.59 -5.90 1.01
N ILE A 279 -4.63 -6.50 0.43
CA ILE A 279 -5.96 -5.89 0.38
C ILE A 279 -6.41 -5.57 1.81
N PRO A 280 -6.96 -4.38 2.10
CA PRO A 280 -7.63 -4.08 3.36
C PRO A 280 -8.97 -4.84 3.48
N VAL A 281 -8.87 -6.15 3.63
CA VAL A 281 -9.93 -7.00 4.17
C VAL A 281 -10.05 -6.66 5.65
N PRO A 282 -11.25 -6.31 6.17
CA PRO A 282 -11.41 -6.04 7.60
C PRO A 282 -10.87 -7.19 8.44
N GLN A 283 -9.91 -6.90 9.32
CA GLN A 283 -9.33 -7.85 10.27
C GLN A 283 -10.40 -8.24 11.30
N ILE A 284 -11.23 -9.23 10.97
CA ILE A 284 -12.26 -9.78 11.87
C ILE A 284 -11.53 -10.45 13.05
N GLN A 285 -11.31 -9.68 14.12
CA GLN A 285 -10.29 -9.90 15.15
C GLN A 285 -10.39 -11.23 15.93
N HIS A 286 -11.42 -12.04 15.68
CA HIS A 286 -11.72 -13.29 16.38
C HIS A 286 -11.92 -14.50 15.44
N ILE A 287 -11.67 -14.37 14.12
CA ILE A 287 -11.77 -15.50 13.17
C ILE A 287 -10.50 -15.57 12.32
N GLY A 288 -9.72 -16.65 12.47
CA GLY A 288 -8.42 -16.86 11.80
C GLY A 288 -8.46 -17.11 10.29
N HIS A 289 -9.52 -16.72 9.59
CA HIS A 289 -9.75 -16.92 8.15
C HIS A 289 -10.44 -15.71 7.50
N GLY A 290 -10.09 -14.48 7.94
CA GLY A 290 -10.80 -13.23 7.62
C GLY A 290 -11.04 -12.97 6.12
N GLN A 291 -10.15 -13.44 5.23
CA GLN A 291 -10.33 -13.36 3.77
C GLN A 291 -11.56 -14.13 3.27
N ILE A 292 -11.77 -15.38 3.72
CA ILE A 292 -12.94 -16.19 3.30
C ILE A 292 -14.21 -15.66 4.00
N GLU A 293 -14.10 -15.06 5.17
CA GLU A 293 -15.27 -14.55 5.91
C GLU A 293 -16.04 -13.46 5.17
N ILE A 294 -15.44 -12.70 4.23
CA ILE A 294 -16.14 -11.63 3.49
C ILE A 294 -17.09 -12.15 2.41
N ILE A 295 -16.85 -13.34 1.87
CA ILE A 295 -17.69 -13.93 0.83
C ILE A 295 -18.80 -14.83 1.38
N LYS A 296 -18.73 -15.25 2.64
CA LYS A 296 -19.76 -16.11 3.26
C LYS A 296 -21.13 -15.43 3.35
N ARG A 297 -22.19 -16.25 3.22
CA ARG A 297 -23.59 -15.84 3.38
C ARG A 297 -23.82 -15.34 4.80
N GLY A 298 -24.45 -14.16 4.91
CA GLY A 298 -24.70 -13.51 6.18
C GLY A 298 -25.67 -14.30 7.06
N GLN A 299 -25.37 -14.38 8.34
CA GLN A 299 -26.18 -15.06 9.35
C GLN A 299 -26.84 -14.03 10.27
N MET A 300 -28.06 -14.29 10.76
CA MET A 300 -28.76 -13.31 11.60
C MET A 300 -28.00 -12.97 12.90
N GLY A 301 -27.19 -13.90 13.40
CA GLY A 301 -26.30 -13.70 14.55
C GLY A 301 -24.94 -13.07 14.25
N ASP A 302 -24.69 -12.61 13.02
CA ASP A 302 -23.46 -11.90 12.67
C ASP A 302 -23.29 -10.64 13.53
N SER A 303 -22.08 -10.47 14.06
CA SER A 303 -21.66 -9.26 14.77
C SER A 303 -21.57 -8.05 13.82
N GLN A 304 -21.40 -6.85 14.36
CA GLN A 304 -21.35 -5.64 13.53
C GLN A 304 -20.13 -5.67 12.59
N GLU A 305 -19.01 -6.16 13.06
CA GLU A 305 -17.77 -6.31 12.28
C GLU A 305 -17.94 -7.30 11.12
N LEU A 306 -18.69 -8.40 11.33
CA LEU A 306 -19.04 -9.34 10.26
C LEU A 306 -20.04 -8.74 9.25
N ARG A 307 -20.93 -7.85 9.70
CA ARG A 307 -21.89 -7.13 8.86
C ARG A 307 -21.19 -6.08 7.99
N ASP A 308 -20.23 -5.37 8.56
CA ASP A 308 -19.43 -4.37 7.86
C ASP A 308 -18.30 -5.00 7.03
N ALA A 309 -18.00 -6.29 7.22
CA ALA A 309 -17.10 -7.07 6.37
C ALA A 309 -17.81 -7.69 5.15
N ARG A 310 -18.87 -8.48 5.35
CA ARG A 310 -19.42 -9.39 4.32
C ARG A 310 -20.10 -8.71 3.13
N TYR A 311 -19.79 -9.20 1.93
CA TYR A 311 -20.48 -8.81 0.70
C TYR A 311 -21.98 -9.12 0.72
N TYR A 312 -22.41 -10.19 1.39
CA TYR A 312 -23.83 -10.46 1.62
C TYR A 312 -24.57 -9.25 2.22
N TRP A 313 -24.02 -8.62 3.26
CA TRP A 313 -24.68 -7.49 3.92
C TRP A 313 -24.55 -6.19 3.12
N LYS A 314 -23.45 -6.01 2.40
CA LYS A 314 -23.19 -4.86 1.50
C LYS A 314 -23.99 -4.88 0.20
N ALA A 315 -24.42 -6.04 -0.29
CA ALA A 315 -25.08 -6.16 -1.57
C ALA A 315 -26.47 -5.54 -1.58
N ASP A 316 -26.77 -4.79 -2.65
CA ASP A 316 -28.12 -4.27 -2.91
C ASP A 316 -29.04 -5.39 -3.43
N ILE A 317 -28.49 -6.35 -4.17
CA ILE A 317 -29.18 -7.55 -4.66
C ILE A 317 -28.49 -8.80 -4.11
N ARG A 318 -29.28 -9.73 -3.56
CA ARG A 318 -28.82 -11.04 -3.08
C ARG A 318 -29.58 -12.14 -3.82
N VAL A 319 -28.88 -12.94 -4.61
CA VAL A 319 -29.42 -14.13 -5.26
C VAL A 319 -29.11 -15.34 -4.39
N LEU A 320 -30.13 -15.83 -3.72
CA LEU A 320 -30.06 -16.91 -2.75
C LEU A 320 -30.85 -18.09 -3.30
N ASP A 321 -30.19 -19.23 -3.48
CA ASP A 321 -30.81 -20.49 -3.92
C ASP A 321 -31.60 -20.34 -5.23
N GLY A 322 -31.07 -19.51 -6.14
CA GLY A 322 -31.66 -19.18 -7.44
C GLY A 322 -32.72 -18.07 -7.44
N VAL A 323 -33.04 -17.47 -6.29
CA VAL A 323 -34.07 -16.42 -6.15
C VAL A 323 -33.44 -15.09 -5.73
N ALA A 324 -33.82 -13.99 -6.39
CA ALA A 324 -33.30 -12.67 -6.07
C ALA A 324 -34.09 -11.97 -4.95
N TYR A 325 -33.36 -11.29 -4.07
CA TYR A 325 -33.87 -10.47 -2.97
C TYR A 325 -33.16 -9.12 -2.94
N ASP A 326 -33.81 -8.09 -2.42
CA ASP A 326 -33.19 -6.79 -2.14
C ASP A 326 -32.36 -6.80 -0.84
N SER A 327 -31.72 -5.66 -0.57
CA SER A 327 -30.97 -5.40 0.66
C SER A 327 -31.80 -5.51 1.95
N SER A 328 -33.13 -5.43 1.87
CA SER A 328 -34.07 -5.62 2.99
C SER A 328 -34.57 -7.07 3.13
N GLY A 329 -34.29 -7.95 2.16
CA GLY A 329 -34.77 -9.34 2.13
C GLY A 329 -36.15 -9.53 1.48
N LEU A 330 -36.67 -8.55 0.76
CA LEU A 330 -37.87 -8.70 -0.07
C LEU A 330 -37.49 -9.32 -1.41
N MET A 331 -38.26 -10.30 -1.88
CA MET A 331 -38.03 -10.97 -3.17
C MET A 331 -38.27 -10.00 -4.33
N ILE A 332 -37.32 -9.88 -5.25
CA ILE A 332 -37.40 -9.03 -6.44
C ILE A 332 -37.52 -9.86 -7.71
N ASN A 333 -38.21 -9.34 -8.72
CA ASN A 333 -38.25 -9.92 -10.05
C ASN A 333 -37.20 -9.24 -10.92
N MET A 334 -36.11 -9.94 -11.26
CA MET A 334 -35.02 -9.40 -12.07
C MET A 334 -35.31 -9.36 -13.58
N GLY A 335 -36.47 -9.88 -14.02
CA GLY A 335 -36.80 -10.07 -15.43
C GLY A 335 -36.67 -11.53 -15.88
N SER A 336 -37.20 -11.84 -17.07
CA SER A 336 -37.22 -13.19 -17.62
C SER A 336 -35.96 -13.45 -18.44
N GLY A 337 -35.11 -14.39 -18.02
CA GLY A 337 -33.81 -14.67 -18.64
C GLY A 337 -32.65 -14.21 -17.79
N THR A 338 -32.79 -13.08 -17.10
CA THR A 338 -31.78 -12.48 -16.20
C THR A 338 -31.21 -13.48 -15.20
N LEU A 339 -32.07 -14.29 -14.57
CA LEU A 339 -31.68 -15.43 -13.76
C LEU A 339 -32.26 -16.72 -14.34
N THR A 340 -31.39 -17.69 -14.58
CA THR A 340 -31.73 -19.03 -15.07
C THR A 340 -30.92 -20.10 -14.32
N GLN A 341 -31.30 -21.36 -14.48
CA GLN A 341 -30.59 -22.51 -13.92
C GLN A 341 -30.13 -23.41 -15.07
N ASP A 342 -28.85 -23.75 -15.12
CA ASP A 342 -28.27 -24.54 -16.21
C ASP A 342 -27.15 -25.47 -15.71
N TRP A 343 -26.71 -26.40 -16.57
CA TRP A 343 -25.62 -27.32 -16.32
C TRP A 343 -24.50 -27.14 -17.34
N PHE A 344 -23.24 -27.25 -16.91
CA PHE A 344 -22.12 -27.40 -17.84
C PHE A 344 -21.09 -28.42 -17.35
N TYR A 345 -20.31 -28.95 -18.28
CA TYR A 345 -19.22 -29.87 -17.96
C TYR A 345 -17.94 -29.09 -17.70
N ASP A 346 -17.48 -29.11 -16.45
CA ASP A 346 -16.20 -28.56 -16.05
C ASP A 346 -15.08 -29.53 -16.47
N GLN A 347 -14.23 -29.08 -17.41
CA GLN A 347 -13.12 -29.87 -17.94
C GLN A 347 -11.92 -29.95 -17.00
N ARG A 348 -11.86 -29.12 -15.95
CA ARG A 348 -10.79 -29.12 -14.94
C ARG A 348 -11.14 -30.05 -13.79
N GLU A 349 -12.42 -30.04 -13.41
CA GLU A 349 -12.99 -30.84 -12.32
C GLU A 349 -13.63 -32.16 -12.77
N HIS A 350 -13.60 -32.44 -14.08
CA HIS A 350 -14.11 -33.67 -14.73
C HIS A 350 -15.57 -34.02 -14.35
N ARG A 351 -16.39 -33.01 -14.06
CA ARG A 351 -17.75 -33.16 -13.51
C ARG A 351 -18.75 -32.21 -14.17
N TRP A 352 -20.03 -32.55 -14.07
CA TRP A 352 -21.10 -31.61 -14.39
C TRP A 352 -21.33 -30.68 -13.20
N MET A 353 -21.21 -29.39 -13.43
CA MET A 353 -21.51 -28.31 -12.48
C MET A 353 -22.92 -27.77 -12.76
N TYR A 354 -23.66 -27.49 -11.70
CA TYR A 354 -24.97 -26.85 -11.75
C TYR A 354 -24.80 -25.37 -11.39
N VAL A 355 -25.38 -24.47 -12.17
CA VAL A 355 -25.17 -23.04 -11.99
C VAL A 355 -26.45 -22.23 -12.05
N THR A 356 -26.57 -21.30 -11.10
CA THR A 356 -27.41 -20.12 -11.30
C THR A 356 -26.72 -19.23 -12.32
N GLN A 357 -27.28 -19.10 -13.51
CA GLN A 357 -26.77 -18.22 -14.54
C GLN A 357 -27.34 -16.81 -14.35
N LEU A 358 -26.44 -15.81 -14.32
CA LEU A 358 -26.78 -14.38 -14.42
C LEU A 358 -26.48 -13.91 -15.83
N ASP A 359 -27.52 -13.47 -16.53
CA ASP A 359 -27.39 -12.79 -17.84
C ASP A 359 -27.28 -11.28 -17.63
N LEU A 360 -26.13 -10.72 -18.02
CA LEU A 360 -25.84 -9.30 -17.81
C LEU A 360 -26.49 -8.40 -18.87
N GLU A 361 -26.80 -8.92 -20.06
CA GLU A 361 -27.53 -8.17 -21.09
C GLU A 361 -29.00 -8.02 -20.69
N GLU A 362 -29.65 -9.10 -20.25
CA GLU A 362 -31.03 -9.04 -19.74
C GLU A 362 -31.16 -8.25 -18.43
N MET A 363 -30.16 -8.30 -17.53
CA MET A 363 -30.15 -7.47 -16.31
C MET A 363 -30.12 -5.97 -16.64
N ILE A 364 -29.35 -5.57 -17.66
CA ILE A 364 -29.29 -4.17 -18.12
C ILE A 364 -30.58 -3.80 -18.85
N HIS A 365 -31.08 -4.66 -19.75
CA HIS A 365 -32.32 -4.44 -20.51
C HIS A 365 -33.55 -4.28 -19.61
N HIS A 366 -33.67 -5.09 -18.56
CA HIS A 366 -34.76 -4.98 -17.58
C HIS A 366 -34.54 -3.87 -16.54
N GLY A 367 -33.37 -3.23 -16.50
CA GLY A 367 -33.05 -2.17 -15.55
C GLY A 367 -32.90 -2.67 -14.10
N THR A 368 -32.48 -3.92 -13.92
CA THR A 368 -32.45 -4.63 -12.62
C THR A 368 -31.03 -4.81 -12.06
N ALA A 369 -30.10 -3.96 -12.49
CA ALA A 369 -28.75 -3.88 -11.95
C ALA A 369 -28.75 -3.30 -10.51
N PRO A 370 -27.84 -3.76 -9.62
CA PRO A 370 -27.75 -3.27 -8.24
C PRO A 370 -27.35 -1.79 -8.18
N ALA A 371 -28.03 -0.99 -7.37
CA ALA A 371 -27.85 0.46 -7.33
C ALA A 371 -26.49 0.90 -6.75
N ASN A 372 -25.89 0.06 -5.91
CA ASN A 372 -24.52 0.25 -5.39
C ASN A 372 -23.45 -0.56 -6.16
N GLY A 373 -23.83 -1.19 -7.28
CA GLY A 373 -22.95 -2.03 -8.09
C GLY A 373 -22.64 -3.41 -7.50
N ILE A 374 -23.14 -3.79 -6.31
CA ILE A 374 -22.83 -5.06 -5.66
C ILE A 374 -24.01 -6.03 -5.74
N ILE A 375 -23.79 -7.19 -6.38
CA ILE A 375 -24.68 -8.35 -6.34
C ILE A 375 -23.97 -9.52 -5.64
N TYR A 376 -24.71 -10.22 -4.76
CA TYR A 376 -24.21 -11.34 -3.98
C TYR A 376 -24.92 -12.66 -4.36
N PHE A 377 -24.17 -13.77 -4.43
CA PHE A 377 -24.69 -15.11 -4.73
C PHE A 377 -24.40 -16.12 -3.61
N SER A 378 -25.38 -16.97 -3.30
CA SER A 378 -25.19 -18.16 -2.46
C SER A 378 -26.18 -19.26 -2.85
N GLY A 379 -25.69 -20.48 -3.06
CA GLY A 379 -26.47 -21.68 -3.33
C GLY A 379 -26.17 -22.77 -2.30
N SER A 380 -27.21 -23.32 -1.68
CA SER A 380 -27.08 -24.29 -0.59
C SER A 380 -26.84 -25.74 -1.03
N LEU A 381 -26.80 -26.05 -2.33
CA LEU A 381 -26.47 -27.38 -2.82
C LEU A 381 -24.96 -27.50 -3.10
N LEU A 382 -24.38 -28.64 -2.74
CA LEU A 382 -22.98 -28.94 -3.05
C LEU A 382 -22.79 -29.05 -4.58
N GLY A 383 -22.10 -28.07 -5.16
CA GLY A 383 -21.90 -27.95 -6.60
C GLY A 383 -22.75 -26.88 -7.28
N ASP A 384 -23.58 -26.14 -6.54
CA ASP A 384 -24.09 -24.84 -6.99
C ASP A 384 -22.89 -23.90 -7.24
N GLY A 385 -22.83 -23.31 -8.43
CA GLY A 385 -22.00 -22.14 -8.75
C GLY A 385 -22.84 -20.99 -9.30
N VAL A 386 -22.21 -19.85 -9.59
CA VAL A 386 -22.81 -18.79 -10.41
C VAL A 386 -22.06 -18.68 -11.74
N ARG A 387 -22.78 -18.52 -12.85
CA ARG A 387 -22.17 -18.29 -14.18
C ARG A 387 -22.63 -16.96 -14.77
N LEU A 388 -21.68 -16.08 -15.07
CA LEU A 388 -21.92 -14.83 -15.78
C LEU A 388 -21.91 -15.09 -17.29
N VAL A 389 -22.95 -14.63 -17.99
CA VAL A 389 -23.05 -14.67 -19.45
C VAL A 389 -23.36 -13.29 -20.03
N ASN A 390 -23.10 -13.13 -21.33
CA ASN A 390 -23.37 -11.91 -22.12
C ASN A 390 -22.76 -10.63 -21.52
N GLY A 391 -21.65 -10.78 -20.78
CA GLY A 391 -20.97 -9.72 -20.04
C GLY A 391 -20.09 -8.77 -20.85
N GLU A 392 -20.24 -8.73 -22.18
CA GLU A 392 -19.59 -7.76 -23.08
C GLU A 392 -19.79 -6.32 -22.58
N THR A 393 -21.03 -6.01 -22.17
CA THR A 393 -21.40 -4.79 -21.45
C THR A 393 -21.75 -5.16 -20.01
N ILE A 394 -21.25 -4.41 -19.02
CA ILE A 394 -21.70 -4.47 -17.62
C ILE A 394 -22.37 -3.14 -17.22
N PRO A 395 -23.21 -3.08 -16.17
CA PRO A 395 -23.92 -1.86 -15.75
C PRO A 395 -23.08 -0.58 -15.63
N ASP A 396 -23.72 0.58 -15.86
CA ASP A 396 -23.06 1.89 -15.96
C ASP A 396 -22.30 2.32 -14.70
N GLY A 397 -22.76 1.93 -13.51
CA GLY A 397 -22.06 2.16 -12.24
C GLY A 397 -20.88 1.20 -11.98
N GLY A 398 -20.61 0.26 -12.89
CA GLY A 398 -19.76 -0.90 -12.64
C GLY A 398 -20.52 -2.07 -12.03
N LEU A 399 -19.82 -3.20 -11.82
CA LEU A 399 -20.40 -4.41 -11.23
C LEU A 399 -19.38 -5.21 -10.41
N THR A 400 -19.72 -5.47 -9.15
CA THR A 400 -19.07 -6.47 -8.30
C THR A 400 -20.01 -7.66 -8.14
N VAL A 401 -19.55 -8.83 -8.60
CA VAL A 401 -20.20 -10.11 -8.29
C VAL A 401 -19.41 -10.77 -7.17
N ALA A 402 -20.06 -11.00 -6.03
CA ALA A 402 -19.48 -11.71 -4.89
C ALA A 402 -20.25 -13.00 -4.59
N SER A 403 -19.57 -14.06 -4.19
CA SER A 403 -20.19 -15.39 -4.02
C SER A 403 -19.43 -16.23 -2.99
N GLU A 404 -20.12 -17.07 -2.20
CA GLU A 404 -19.45 -18.16 -1.45
C GLU A 404 -19.33 -19.47 -2.26
N ASN A 405 -19.91 -19.47 -3.46
CA ASN A 405 -19.94 -20.56 -4.42
C ASN A 405 -19.04 -20.24 -5.62
N PRO A 406 -18.44 -21.23 -6.32
CA PRO A 406 -17.58 -21.00 -7.47
C PRO A 406 -18.21 -20.09 -8.54
N VAL A 407 -17.43 -19.10 -9.00
CA VAL A 407 -17.86 -18.13 -10.02
C VAL A 407 -17.23 -18.46 -11.38
N TYR A 408 -18.06 -18.55 -12.40
CA TYR A 408 -17.66 -18.82 -13.78
C TYR A 408 -18.06 -17.66 -14.70
N ILE A 409 -17.28 -17.44 -15.77
CA ILE A 409 -17.57 -16.44 -16.81
C ILE A 409 -17.55 -17.13 -18.17
N LEU A 410 -18.55 -16.84 -19.02
CA LEU A 410 -18.68 -17.42 -20.36
C LEU A 410 -18.88 -16.32 -21.41
N GLY A 411 -17.94 -16.25 -22.36
CA GLY A 411 -17.90 -15.21 -23.40
C GLY A 411 -17.06 -14.00 -22.99
N ASN A 412 -17.19 -12.89 -23.73
CA ASN A 412 -16.48 -11.65 -23.42
C ASN A 412 -16.94 -11.05 -22.09
N TYR A 413 -16.03 -10.35 -21.39
CA TYR A 413 -16.35 -9.70 -20.12
C TYR A 413 -15.76 -8.28 -20.02
N ASN A 414 -16.64 -7.31 -19.71
CA ASN A 414 -16.34 -5.91 -19.45
C ASN A 414 -15.64 -5.19 -20.62
N THR A 415 -15.93 -5.55 -21.86
CA THR A 415 -15.24 -5.08 -23.06
C THR A 415 -15.78 -3.77 -23.61
N SER A 416 -17.09 -3.51 -23.49
CA SER A 416 -17.79 -2.46 -24.26
C SER A 416 -18.76 -1.62 -23.43
N PRO A 417 -18.35 -0.43 -22.93
CA PRO A 417 -16.98 -0.03 -22.67
C PRO A 417 -16.44 -0.69 -21.38
N LYS A 418 -15.11 -0.72 -21.22
CA LYS A 418 -14.48 -1.14 -19.96
C LYS A 418 -14.90 -0.21 -18.81
N ARG A 419 -15.53 -0.81 -17.79
CA ARG A 419 -16.06 -0.17 -16.57
C ARG A 419 -15.38 -0.76 -15.33
N ASN A 420 -15.66 -0.23 -14.15
CA ASN A 420 -15.18 -0.81 -12.89
C ASN A 420 -15.88 -2.15 -12.65
N ALA A 421 -15.10 -3.21 -12.44
CA ALA A 421 -15.61 -4.57 -12.39
C ALA A 421 -14.79 -5.41 -11.42
N ALA A 422 -15.45 -6.24 -10.63
CA ALA A 422 -14.82 -7.24 -9.77
C ALA A 422 -15.63 -8.53 -9.75
N VAL A 423 -14.93 -9.66 -9.67
CA VAL A 423 -15.50 -10.98 -9.45
C VAL A 423 -14.77 -11.59 -8.26
N ILE A 424 -15.54 -12.02 -7.25
CA ILE A 424 -15.04 -12.45 -5.95
C ILE A 424 -15.77 -13.75 -5.58
N GLY A 425 -15.01 -14.80 -5.26
CA GLY A 425 -15.50 -16.17 -5.02
C GLY A 425 -14.51 -16.99 -4.20
#